data_AF-A0A973LFP2-F1
#
_entry.id   AF-A0A973LFP2-F1
#
_cell.length_a   1.000
_cell.length_b   1.000
_cell.length_c   1.000
_cell.angle_alpha   90.00
_cell.angle_beta   90.00
_cell.angle_gamma   90.00
#
_symmetry.space_group_name_H-M   'P 1'
#
loop_
_entity.id
_entity.type
_entity.pdbx_description
1 polymer ?
#
loop_
_entity_poly.entity_id
_entity_poly.type
_entity_poly.pdbx_seq_one_letter_code
_entity_poly.pdbx_strand_id
1 'polypeptide(L)'
;MPPLAHRLAVPLQADEVLSPRLVYVHATPLRPDPDWGCDALYFRLPDRDAAVEGRVTFEGLDAVRVCRGEHRPFKLAEPREQGDWVYEISDAPWLNERHAYEVAHYQTPLIGRYHHYLFTFHDQFVEAIAEGIWLDRPDPLRPRDVPSDHPLVYLDETAAPEPRTSPTGLRWELRRSPKADSVLMRDSELCSQRLYQFNLILDAESHESASVWLRTVDGQTTCYLKRSWVGTVASRAGLAQPEDFFDAWEQHVAEVADRRRVMGKPLA
;
A
#
# COMPACT_ATOMS: atom_id res chain seq x y z
N MET A 1 28.08 9.51 2.17
CA MET A 1 28.23 9.02 3.55
C MET A 1 27.93 7.51 3.52
N PRO A 2 28.35 6.69 4.51
CA PRO A 2 27.92 5.28 4.54
C PRO A 2 26.41 5.20 4.77
N PRO A 3 25.69 4.22 4.19
CA PRO A 3 24.25 4.05 4.42
C PRO A 3 23.98 3.76 5.89
N LEU A 4 22.95 4.41 6.44
CA LEU A 4 22.49 4.24 7.82
C LEU A 4 21.06 3.71 7.84
N ALA A 5 20.80 2.80 8.79
CA ALA A 5 19.49 2.28 9.09
C ALA A 5 18.81 3.14 10.16
N HIS A 6 17.74 3.83 9.77
CA HIS A 6 16.89 4.65 10.63
C HIS A 6 15.73 3.81 11.13
N ARG A 7 15.43 3.88 12.42
CA ARG A 7 14.32 3.11 12.98
C ARG A 7 12.97 3.56 12.38
N LEU A 8 12.12 2.59 12.05
CA LEU A 8 10.71 2.85 11.76
C LEU A 8 9.83 2.47 12.95
N ALA A 9 8.93 3.38 13.32
CA ALA A 9 7.89 3.09 14.30
C ALA A 9 6.81 2.21 13.66
N VAL A 10 6.67 0.97 14.13
CA VAL A 10 5.69 0.00 13.60
C VAL A 10 4.73 -0.47 14.70
N PRO A 11 3.47 -0.81 14.37
CA PRO A 11 2.44 -1.12 15.37
C PRO A 11 2.59 -2.52 16.00
N LEU A 12 3.40 -3.41 15.42
CA LEU A 12 3.63 -4.76 15.91
C LEU A 12 5.10 -4.97 16.24
N GLN A 13 5.35 -5.61 17.38
CA GLN A 13 6.68 -6.02 17.79
C GLN A 13 6.91 -7.48 17.39
N ALA A 14 8.09 -7.78 16.84
CA ALA A 14 8.51 -9.15 16.59
C ALA A 14 9.28 -9.72 17.79
N ASP A 15 9.20 -11.03 17.97
CA ASP A 15 10.23 -11.80 18.67
C ASP A 15 11.50 -11.77 17.81
N GLU A 16 12.43 -10.90 18.18
CA GLU A 16 13.68 -10.68 17.48
C GLU A 16 14.63 -11.87 17.53
N VAL A 17 14.33 -12.94 18.29
CA VAL A 17 15.17 -14.15 18.36
C VAL A 17 14.76 -15.17 17.30
N LEU A 18 13.47 -15.23 16.96
CA LEU A 18 12.93 -16.26 16.09
C LEU A 18 13.02 -15.87 14.62
N SER A 19 13.47 -16.81 13.79
CA SER A 19 13.58 -16.61 12.35
C SER A 19 12.22 -16.32 11.72
N PRO A 20 12.14 -15.34 10.80
CA PRO A 20 10.92 -15.06 10.08
C PRO A 20 10.74 -16.06 8.93
N ARG A 21 9.52 -16.11 8.40
CA ARG A 21 9.17 -16.87 7.20
C ARG A 21 8.73 -15.92 6.09
N LEU A 22 9.51 -15.85 5.02
CA LEU A 22 9.15 -15.12 3.81
C LEU A 22 8.34 -16.04 2.89
N VAL A 23 7.18 -15.57 2.43
CA VAL A 23 6.30 -16.29 1.51
C VAL A 23 6.12 -15.46 0.24
N TYR A 24 6.37 -16.08 -0.90
CA TYR A 24 6.06 -15.52 -2.22
C TYR A 24 4.81 -16.20 -2.77
N VAL A 25 3.84 -15.42 -3.23
CA VAL A 25 2.57 -15.93 -3.76
C VAL A 25 2.53 -15.87 -5.29
N HIS A 26 3.48 -15.20 -5.96
CA HIS A 26 3.41 -15.04 -7.42
C HIS A 26 3.80 -16.26 -8.26
N ALA A 27 2.81 -16.76 -9.00
CA ALA A 27 2.91 -17.03 -10.44
C ALA A 27 1.68 -16.43 -11.17
N THR A 28 1.89 -15.31 -11.86
CA THR A 28 1.09 -14.51 -12.86
C THR A 28 -0.17 -15.10 -13.56
N PRO A 29 -1.11 -14.29 -14.15
CA PRO A 29 -1.30 -12.82 -14.09
C PRO A 29 -2.77 -12.24 -14.12
N LEU A 30 -2.88 -10.89 -13.99
CA LEU A 30 -3.83 -9.93 -14.61
C LEU A 30 -5.14 -9.44 -13.93
N ARG A 31 -5.60 -9.97 -12.79
CA ARG A 31 -6.69 -9.33 -12.02
C ARG A 31 -6.45 -9.49 -10.52
N PRO A 32 -6.81 -8.48 -9.69
CA PRO A 32 -6.94 -8.72 -8.26
C PRO A 32 -8.13 -9.67 -8.06
N ASP A 33 -7.83 -10.95 -7.93
CA ASP A 33 -8.78 -11.95 -7.45
C ASP A 33 -8.77 -11.91 -5.91
N PRO A 34 -9.91 -11.82 -5.21
CA PRO A 34 -9.97 -11.89 -3.74
C PRO A 34 -9.36 -13.17 -3.15
N ASP A 35 -9.13 -14.22 -3.95
CA ASP A 35 -8.45 -15.45 -3.51
C ASP A 35 -6.91 -15.39 -3.59
N TRP A 36 -6.30 -14.23 -3.92
CA TRP A 36 -4.84 -14.08 -3.96
C TRP A 36 -4.24 -13.76 -2.60
N GLY A 37 -3.29 -14.59 -2.19
CA GLY A 37 -2.38 -14.25 -1.10
C GLY A 37 -1.39 -13.15 -1.49
N CYS A 38 -0.87 -12.44 -0.50
CA CYS A 38 0.15 -11.42 -0.66
C CYS A 38 1.56 -11.99 -0.42
N ASP A 39 2.55 -11.46 -1.14
CA ASP A 39 3.96 -11.62 -0.75
C ASP A 39 4.12 -11.03 0.65
N ALA A 40 4.62 -11.83 1.59
CA ALA A 40 4.53 -11.51 2.99
C ALA A 40 5.66 -12.09 3.83
N LEU A 41 6.07 -11.31 4.83
CA LEU A 41 7.00 -11.71 5.87
C LEU A 41 6.22 -12.04 7.14
N TYR A 42 6.20 -13.31 7.53
CA TYR A 42 5.58 -13.77 8.78
C TYR A 42 6.63 -13.80 9.89
N PHE A 43 6.23 -13.33 11.06
CA PHE A 43 7.09 -13.27 12.24
C PHE A 43 6.32 -13.70 13.49
N ARG A 44 7.06 -14.06 14.54
CA ARG A 44 6.46 -14.42 15.83
C ARG A 44 6.23 -13.16 16.67
N LEU A 45 5.10 -13.07 17.34
CA LEU A 45 4.90 -12.05 18.38
C LEU A 45 5.59 -12.50 19.69
N PRO A 46 6.03 -11.56 20.55
CA PRO A 46 6.71 -11.89 21.81
C PRO A 46 5.87 -12.68 22.84
N ASP A 47 4.54 -12.59 22.77
CA ASP A 47 3.65 -13.30 23.69
C ASP A 47 3.58 -14.80 23.35
N ARG A 48 3.85 -15.62 24.37
CA ARG A 48 4.30 -17.03 24.31
C ARG A 48 3.32 -18.06 23.71
N ASP A 49 2.23 -17.64 23.09
CA ASP A 49 1.33 -18.58 22.43
C ASP A 49 1.82 -18.84 20.99
N ALA A 50 2.39 -20.03 20.77
CA ALA A 50 3.10 -20.43 19.55
C ALA A 50 2.21 -20.51 18.29
N ALA A 51 0.98 -20.00 18.34
CA ALA A 51 0.06 -19.92 17.22
C ALA A 51 -0.10 -18.48 16.66
N VAL A 52 0.29 -17.44 17.41
CA VAL A 52 0.07 -16.06 16.94
C VAL A 52 1.27 -15.59 16.12
N GLU A 53 1.04 -15.42 14.82
CA GLU A 53 1.98 -14.81 13.90
C GLU A 53 1.60 -13.34 13.69
N GLY A 54 2.58 -12.47 13.51
CA GLY A 54 2.43 -11.19 12.85
C GLY A 54 2.82 -11.32 11.38
N ARG A 55 2.35 -10.39 10.55
CA ARG A 55 2.64 -10.38 9.12
C ARG A 55 2.98 -8.98 8.64
N VAL A 56 4.00 -8.89 7.79
CA VAL A 56 4.29 -7.70 6.98
C VAL A 56 3.89 -8.00 5.54
N THR A 57 3.09 -7.14 4.94
CA THR A 57 2.78 -7.10 3.52
C THR A 57 3.40 -5.85 2.89
N PHE A 58 3.52 -5.84 1.57
CA PHE A 58 4.26 -4.80 0.85
C PHE A 58 3.36 -4.08 -0.16
N GLU A 59 3.40 -2.75 -0.16
CA GLU A 59 2.87 -1.93 -1.25
C GLU A 59 3.93 -1.85 -2.35
N GLY A 60 3.60 -2.34 -3.55
CA GLY A 60 4.51 -2.28 -4.69
C GLY A 60 5.87 -2.94 -4.41
N LEU A 61 5.89 -4.22 -4.00
CA LEU A 61 7.14 -4.95 -3.80
C LEU A 61 7.93 -5.04 -5.12
N ASP A 62 9.16 -4.54 -5.13
CA ASP A 62 10.09 -4.65 -6.25
C ASP A 62 11.03 -5.84 -6.07
N ALA A 63 11.68 -5.91 -4.91
CA ALA A 63 12.70 -6.91 -4.64
C ALA A 63 12.77 -7.22 -3.15
N VAL A 64 13.18 -8.44 -2.83
CA VAL A 64 13.44 -8.87 -1.46
C VAL A 64 14.62 -9.83 -1.44
N ARG A 65 15.45 -9.73 -0.42
CA ARG A 65 16.56 -10.65 -0.19
C ARG A 65 16.65 -11.00 1.29
N VAL A 66 17.19 -12.18 1.56
CA VAL A 66 17.43 -12.67 2.91
C VAL A 66 18.91 -12.95 3.06
N CYS A 67 19.51 -12.48 4.14
CA CYS A 67 20.87 -12.82 4.50
C CYS A 67 20.95 -13.28 5.96
N ARG A 68 22.03 -13.98 6.29
CA ARG A 68 22.34 -14.46 7.63
C ARG A 68 23.76 -14.08 8.01
N GLY A 69 23.97 -13.61 9.23
CA GLY A 69 25.29 -13.27 9.73
C GLY A 69 25.26 -12.76 11.18
N GLU A 70 26.41 -12.86 11.84
CA GLU A 70 26.60 -12.34 13.21
C GLU A 70 26.58 -10.80 13.28
N HIS A 71 26.82 -10.15 12.14
CA HIS A 71 26.86 -8.71 12.02
C HIS A 71 25.74 -8.21 11.10
N ARG A 72 25.08 -7.14 11.53
CA ARG A 72 24.07 -6.44 10.73
C ARG A 72 24.69 -5.87 9.44
N PRO A 73 23.93 -5.86 8.33
CA PRO A 73 24.41 -5.34 7.05
C PRO A 73 24.64 -3.82 7.06
N PHE A 74 23.93 -3.09 7.93
CA PHE A 74 24.02 -1.64 8.04
C PHE A 74 24.27 -1.17 9.48
N LYS A 75 24.88 0.00 9.61
CA LYS A 75 24.99 0.71 10.89
C LYS A 75 23.67 1.38 11.20
N LEU A 76 23.28 1.38 12.46
CA LEU A 76 22.10 2.11 12.90
C LEU A 76 22.42 3.61 13.02
N ALA A 77 21.45 4.45 12.66
CA ALA A 77 21.52 5.89 12.89
C ALA A 77 21.37 6.21 14.39
N GLU A 78 20.45 5.52 15.06
CA GLU A 78 20.22 5.61 16.50
C GLU A 78 20.67 4.34 17.26
N PRO A 79 20.93 4.44 18.58
CA PRO A 79 21.07 3.25 19.42
C PRO A 79 19.82 2.37 19.34
N ARG A 80 20.01 1.04 19.25
CA ARG A 80 18.90 0.07 19.25
C ARG A 80 18.18 0.11 20.59
N GLU A 81 16.86 0.31 20.55
CA GLU A 81 15.96 0.11 21.68
C GLU A 81 15.34 -1.28 21.64
N GLN A 82 14.83 -1.74 22.79
CA GLN A 82 14.17 -3.03 22.88
C GLN A 82 12.91 -3.04 22.00
N GLY A 83 12.83 -4.01 21.09
CA GLY A 83 11.72 -4.12 20.15
C GLY A 83 11.93 -3.40 18.82
N ASP A 84 13.08 -2.79 18.58
CA ASP A 84 13.42 -2.25 17.27
C ASP A 84 13.81 -3.36 16.29
N TRP A 85 12.95 -3.64 15.33
CA TRP A 85 13.17 -4.72 14.34
C TRP A 85 12.92 -4.31 12.89
N VAL A 86 12.43 -3.08 12.64
CA VAL A 86 12.17 -2.54 11.30
C VAL A 86 12.91 -1.22 11.12
N TYR A 87 13.63 -1.11 10.01
CA TYR A 87 14.45 0.05 9.70
C TYR A 87 14.29 0.44 8.24
N GLU A 88 14.51 1.72 7.95
CA GLU A 88 14.66 2.26 6.60
C GLU A 88 16.12 2.64 6.35
N ILE A 89 16.66 2.25 5.19
CA ILE A 89 18.05 2.51 4.84
C ILE A 89 18.15 3.82 4.06
N SER A 90 18.85 4.80 4.66
CA SER A 90 19.25 6.03 3.98
C SER A 90 20.37 5.80 2.96
N ASP A 91 20.39 6.62 1.90
CA ASP A 91 21.35 6.52 0.80
C ASP A 91 21.50 5.08 0.25
N ALA A 92 20.39 4.33 0.20
CA ALA A 92 20.35 2.88 -0.04
C ALA A 92 21.05 2.46 -1.35
N PRO A 93 22.25 1.84 -1.29
CA PRO A 93 23.00 1.48 -2.50
C PRO A 93 22.25 0.48 -3.37
N TRP A 94 21.55 -0.47 -2.74
CA TRP A 94 20.78 -1.49 -3.45
C TRP A 94 19.58 -0.89 -4.21
N LEU A 95 18.88 0.09 -3.61
CA LEU A 95 17.81 0.82 -4.29
C LEU A 95 18.36 1.66 -5.45
N ASN A 96 19.51 2.32 -5.28
CA ASN A 96 20.17 3.07 -6.35
C ASN A 96 20.58 2.17 -7.53
N GLU A 97 21.12 0.99 -7.22
CA GLU A 97 21.47 -0.03 -8.22
C GLU A 97 20.23 -0.52 -8.98
N ARG A 98 19.16 -0.89 -8.26
CA ARG A 98 17.88 -1.29 -8.86
C ARG A 98 17.30 -0.18 -9.72
N HIS A 99 17.31 1.06 -9.25
CA HIS A 99 16.85 2.22 -10.02
C HIS A 99 17.63 2.40 -11.33
N ALA A 100 18.96 2.32 -11.28
CA ALA A 100 19.78 2.45 -12.48
C ALA A 100 19.47 1.36 -13.51
N TYR A 101 19.25 0.13 -13.05
CA TYR A 101 18.84 -0.98 -13.91
C TYR A 101 17.45 -0.76 -14.52
N GLU A 102 16.45 -0.41 -13.71
CA GLU A 102 15.05 -0.21 -14.15
C GLU A 102 14.92 0.95 -15.13
N VAL A 103 15.62 2.07 -14.89
CA VAL A 103 15.63 3.21 -15.81
C VAL A 103 16.28 2.84 -17.14
N ALA A 104 17.41 2.12 -17.11
CA ALA A 104 18.13 1.73 -18.32
C ALA A 104 17.35 0.76 -19.22
N HIS A 105 16.51 -0.11 -18.65
CA HIS A 105 15.83 -1.17 -19.40
C HIS A 105 14.34 -0.95 -19.60
N TYR A 106 13.66 -0.29 -18.65
CA TYR A 106 12.20 -0.20 -18.60
C TYR A 106 11.67 1.22 -18.45
N GLN A 107 12.55 2.23 -18.31
CA GLN A 107 12.18 3.63 -18.06
C GLN A 107 11.31 3.80 -16.80
N THR A 108 11.48 2.91 -15.82
CA THR A 108 10.72 2.91 -14.57
C THR A 108 11.55 3.53 -13.43
N PRO A 109 11.31 4.79 -13.04
CA PRO A 109 12.04 5.38 -11.92
C PRO A 109 11.54 4.84 -10.58
N LEU A 110 12.45 4.23 -9.80
CA LEU A 110 12.17 3.81 -8.42
C LEU A 110 12.43 4.89 -7.35
N ILE A 111 13.40 5.79 -7.56
CA ILE A 111 13.77 6.81 -6.55
C ILE A 111 12.64 7.82 -6.35
N GLY A 112 12.41 8.19 -5.09
CA GLY A 112 11.33 9.09 -4.67
C GLY A 112 9.97 8.39 -4.47
N ARG A 113 9.87 7.10 -4.81
CA ARG A 113 8.66 6.30 -4.62
C ARG A 113 8.89 5.03 -3.81
N TYR A 114 10.04 4.39 -4.00
CA TYR A 114 10.41 3.16 -3.31
C TYR A 114 11.38 3.45 -2.17
N HIS A 115 11.29 2.62 -1.14
CA HIS A 115 12.09 2.64 0.06
C HIS A 115 12.85 1.33 0.20
N HIS A 116 13.98 1.36 0.90
CA HIS A 116 14.73 0.16 1.25
C HIS A 116 14.53 -0.16 2.73
N TYR A 117 13.73 -1.19 3.01
CA TYR A 117 13.44 -1.68 4.35
C TYR A 117 14.40 -2.79 4.77
N LEU A 118 14.77 -2.78 6.04
CA LEU A 118 15.51 -3.85 6.71
C LEU A 118 14.69 -4.35 7.91
N PHE A 119 14.45 -5.65 7.95
CA PHE A 119 13.87 -6.37 9.07
C PHE A 119 14.95 -7.22 9.75
N THR A 120 15.07 -7.14 11.06
CA THR A 120 16.15 -7.79 11.81
C THR A 120 15.64 -8.84 12.80
N PHE A 121 16.14 -10.07 12.70
CA PHE A 121 15.80 -11.19 13.56
C PHE A 121 17.07 -11.96 13.94
N HIS A 122 17.65 -11.65 15.10
CA HIS A 122 18.88 -12.24 15.61
C HIS A 122 20.01 -12.20 14.57
N ASP A 123 20.34 -13.33 13.96
CA ASP A 123 21.36 -13.49 12.93
C ASP A 123 20.79 -13.55 11.51
N GLN A 124 19.49 -13.34 11.32
CA GLN A 124 18.79 -13.28 10.03
C GLN A 124 18.28 -11.87 9.75
N PHE A 125 18.48 -11.42 8.52
CA PHE A 125 18.05 -10.10 8.05
C PHE A 125 17.25 -10.27 6.76
N VAL A 126 16.12 -9.59 6.68
CA VAL A 126 15.32 -9.52 5.46
C VAL A 126 15.36 -8.09 4.98
N GLU A 127 15.75 -7.88 3.73
CA GLU A 127 15.77 -6.58 3.09
C GLU A 127 14.71 -6.56 1.99
N ALA A 128 13.94 -5.48 1.89
CA ALA A 128 12.91 -5.33 0.87
C ALA A 128 12.96 -3.94 0.23
N ILE A 129 12.78 -3.87 -1.08
CA ILE A 129 12.50 -2.63 -1.81
C ILE A 129 11.02 -2.62 -2.15
N ALA A 130 10.29 -1.66 -1.58
CA ALA A 130 8.84 -1.51 -1.74
C ALA A 130 8.43 -0.03 -1.58
N GLU A 131 7.24 0.35 -2.04
CA GLU A 131 6.67 1.69 -1.85
C GLU A 131 6.18 1.92 -0.41
N GLY A 132 5.85 0.83 0.28
CA GLY A 132 5.33 0.85 1.64
C GLY A 132 5.28 -0.54 2.25
N ILE A 133 5.07 -0.59 3.56
CA ILE A 133 4.88 -1.80 4.34
C ILE A 133 3.62 -1.69 5.19
N TRP A 134 2.87 -2.77 5.31
CA TRP A 134 1.72 -2.86 6.20
C TRP A 134 1.89 -4.02 7.17
N LEU A 135 1.50 -3.82 8.43
CA LEU A 135 1.64 -4.81 9.48
C LEU A 135 0.27 -5.18 10.02
N ASP A 136 -0.05 -6.47 9.99
CA ASP A 136 -1.30 -7.02 10.50
C ASP A 136 -1.09 -8.34 11.27
N ARG A 137 -2.19 -8.84 11.84
CA ARG A 137 -2.27 -10.18 12.40
C ARG A 137 -3.13 -11.01 11.44
N PRO A 138 -2.56 -12.00 10.75
CA PRO A 138 -3.31 -12.84 9.82
C PRO A 138 -4.31 -13.73 10.56
N ASP A 139 -5.40 -14.09 9.89
CA ASP A 139 -6.35 -15.11 10.36
C ASP A 139 -5.61 -16.46 10.48
N PRO A 140 -5.54 -17.11 11.66
CA PRO A 140 -4.84 -18.38 11.82
C PRO A 140 -5.36 -19.51 10.93
N LEU A 141 -6.64 -19.47 10.54
CA LEU A 141 -7.25 -20.46 9.66
C LEU A 141 -6.96 -20.16 8.19
N ARG A 142 -6.71 -18.89 7.87
CA ARG A 142 -6.49 -18.39 6.50
C ARG A 142 -5.33 -17.39 6.48
N PRO A 143 -4.10 -17.83 6.82
CA PRO A 143 -3.01 -16.91 7.11
C PRO A 143 -2.52 -16.12 5.90
N ARG A 144 -2.88 -16.58 4.70
CA ARG A 144 -2.52 -15.96 3.42
C ARG A 144 -3.54 -14.93 2.95
N ASP A 145 -4.76 -14.94 3.47
CA ASP A 145 -5.82 -14.02 3.06
C ASP A 145 -5.44 -12.60 3.47
N VAL A 146 -5.71 -11.65 2.58
CA VAL A 146 -5.58 -10.23 2.89
C VAL A 146 -6.81 -9.83 3.72
N PRO A 147 -6.65 -9.26 4.93
CA PRO A 147 -7.80 -8.91 5.75
C PRO A 147 -8.57 -7.75 5.10
N SER A 148 -9.86 -7.68 5.39
CA SER A 148 -10.76 -6.67 4.80
C SER A 148 -10.40 -5.23 5.21
N ASP A 149 -9.64 -5.04 6.29
CA ASP A 149 -9.16 -3.74 6.76
C ASP A 149 -7.78 -3.34 6.22
N HIS A 150 -7.18 -4.20 5.37
CA HIS A 150 -5.91 -3.95 4.72
C HIS A 150 -6.00 -2.67 3.85
N PRO A 151 -5.05 -1.74 3.96
CA PRO A 151 -5.21 -0.42 3.36
C PRO A 151 -5.27 -0.42 1.83
N LEU A 152 -4.73 -1.46 1.19
CA LEU A 152 -4.71 -1.61 -0.27
C LEU A 152 -5.97 -2.29 -0.85
N VAL A 153 -6.84 -2.88 -0.03
CA VAL A 153 -8.08 -3.51 -0.54
C VAL A 153 -9.19 -2.47 -0.77
N TYR A 154 -10.29 -2.90 -1.40
CA TYR A 154 -11.48 -2.07 -1.59
C TYR A 154 -12.04 -1.61 -0.24
N LEU A 155 -12.64 -0.41 -0.22
CA LEU A 155 -13.41 -0.01 0.95
C LEU A 155 -14.57 -0.97 1.12
N ASP A 156 -14.83 -1.36 2.37
CA ASP A 156 -15.89 -2.30 2.75
C ASP A 156 -17.21 -1.96 2.04
N GLU A 157 -17.84 -2.96 1.43
CA GLU A 157 -19.14 -2.81 0.77
C GLU A 157 -20.25 -2.37 1.72
N THR A 158 -20.07 -2.62 3.03
CA THR A 158 -20.98 -2.17 4.08
C THR A 158 -20.84 -0.69 4.41
N ALA A 159 -19.76 -0.01 3.98
CA ALA A 159 -19.65 1.44 4.11
C ALA A 159 -20.79 2.10 3.32
N ALA A 160 -21.59 2.93 4.00
CA ALA A 160 -22.77 3.54 3.42
C ALA A 160 -22.41 4.37 2.17
N PRO A 161 -22.88 4.00 0.96
CA PRO A 161 -22.60 4.75 -0.24
C PRO A 161 -23.36 6.07 -0.25
N GLU A 162 -22.72 7.13 -0.73
CA GLU A 162 -23.35 8.41 -1.02
C GLU A 162 -23.71 8.48 -2.50
N PRO A 163 -24.99 8.21 -2.87
CA PRO A 163 -25.41 8.21 -4.26
C PRO A 163 -25.41 9.64 -4.83
N ARG A 164 -24.94 9.77 -6.07
CA ARG A 164 -24.87 11.03 -6.80
C ARG A 164 -25.22 10.80 -8.27
N THR A 165 -25.64 11.88 -8.93
CA THR A 165 -25.95 11.90 -10.35
C THR A 165 -25.18 13.04 -10.98
N SER A 166 -24.39 12.72 -12.01
CA SER A 166 -23.62 13.70 -12.76
C SER A 166 -24.51 14.52 -13.71
N PRO A 167 -24.06 15.70 -14.17
CA PRO A 167 -24.78 16.49 -15.18
C PRO A 167 -25.03 15.75 -16.49
N THR A 168 -24.23 14.72 -16.81
CA THR A 168 -24.41 13.89 -18.01
C THR A 168 -25.49 12.82 -17.84
N GLY A 169 -26.04 12.65 -16.64
CA GLY A 169 -27.06 11.66 -16.29
C GLY A 169 -26.52 10.33 -15.76
N LEU A 170 -25.19 10.12 -15.76
CA LEU A 170 -24.59 8.93 -15.15
C LEU A 170 -24.71 9.00 -13.62
N ARG A 171 -25.13 7.87 -13.04
CA ARG A 171 -25.16 7.65 -11.60
C ARG A 171 -23.80 7.16 -11.10
N TRP A 172 -23.44 7.59 -9.90
CA TRP A 172 -22.22 7.17 -9.23
C TRP A 172 -22.41 7.20 -7.72
N GLU A 173 -21.49 6.60 -6.99
CA GLU A 173 -21.49 6.62 -5.54
C GLU A 173 -20.09 6.94 -5.01
N LEU A 174 -20.07 7.68 -3.90
CA LEU A 174 -18.87 7.93 -3.11
C LEU A 174 -18.90 7.05 -1.85
N ARG A 175 -17.80 6.35 -1.58
CA ARG A 175 -17.57 5.66 -0.31
C ARG A 175 -16.40 6.31 0.41
N ARG A 176 -16.47 6.34 1.74
CA ARG A 176 -15.43 6.90 2.62
C ARG A 176 -14.85 5.82 3.51
N SER A 177 -13.56 5.95 3.82
CA SER A 177 -12.90 5.11 4.80
C SER A 177 -13.60 5.25 6.16
N PRO A 178 -13.86 4.14 6.87
CA PRO A 178 -14.44 4.19 8.22
C PRO A 178 -13.40 4.56 9.30
N LYS A 179 -12.09 4.55 8.96
CA LYS A 179 -11.03 4.90 9.90
C LYS A 179 -11.04 6.41 10.15
N ALA A 180 -10.71 6.80 11.38
CA ALA A 180 -10.55 8.21 11.72
C ALA A 180 -9.35 8.82 10.97
N ASP A 181 -9.46 10.10 10.59
CA ASP A 181 -8.41 10.83 9.89
C ASP A 181 -7.05 10.75 10.59
N SER A 182 -7.01 10.82 11.92
CA SER A 182 -5.77 10.69 12.69
C SER A 182 -5.11 9.31 12.55
N VAL A 183 -5.91 8.25 12.41
CA VAL A 183 -5.42 6.89 12.16
C VAL A 183 -4.89 6.79 10.74
N LEU A 184 -5.64 7.32 9.76
CA LEU A 184 -5.22 7.32 8.35
C LEU A 184 -3.91 8.10 8.17
N MET A 185 -3.77 9.26 8.81
CA MET A 185 -2.54 10.06 8.77
C MET A 185 -1.35 9.30 9.33
N ARG A 186 -1.47 8.72 10.53
CA ARG A 186 -0.41 7.92 11.14
C ARG A 186 -0.03 6.72 10.27
N ASP A 187 -1.02 5.96 9.83
CA ASP A 187 -0.81 4.73 9.06
C ASP A 187 -0.24 5.03 7.65
N SER A 188 -0.49 6.24 7.13
CA SER A 188 0.04 6.72 5.84
C SER A 188 1.55 6.89 5.80
N GLU A 189 2.24 6.88 6.94
CA GLU A 189 3.71 6.90 7.04
C GLU A 189 4.33 5.56 6.64
N LEU A 190 3.60 4.45 6.80
CA LEU A 190 4.10 3.11 6.46
C LEU A 190 3.58 2.62 5.10
N CYS A 191 2.32 2.91 4.75
CA CYS A 191 1.67 2.40 3.54
C CYS A 191 0.56 3.35 3.07
N SER A 192 0.29 3.42 1.76
CA SER A 192 -0.82 4.21 1.23
C SER A 192 -2.16 3.81 1.84
N GLN A 193 -2.91 4.78 2.34
CA GLN A 193 -4.24 4.57 2.93
C GLN A 193 -5.32 5.01 1.95
N ARG A 194 -6.32 4.16 1.72
CA ARG A 194 -7.48 4.53 0.91
C ARG A 194 -8.43 5.43 1.71
N LEU A 195 -8.66 6.66 1.23
CA LEU A 195 -9.58 7.64 1.85
C LEU A 195 -10.98 7.53 1.27
N TYR A 196 -11.06 7.56 -0.06
CA TYR A 196 -12.32 7.65 -0.79
C TYR A 196 -12.30 6.70 -1.97
N GLN A 197 -13.47 6.15 -2.30
CA GLN A 197 -13.66 5.31 -3.46
C GLN A 197 -14.84 5.85 -4.28
N PHE A 198 -14.60 6.09 -5.56
CA PHE A 198 -15.57 6.57 -6.52
C PHE A 198 -15.99 5.42 -7.42
N ASN A 199 -17.25 5.01 -7.29
CA ASN A 199 -17.80 3.95 -8.11
C ASN A 199 -18.78 4.52 -9.15
N LEU A 200 -18.68 4.04 -10.38
CA LEU A 200 -19.72 4.27 -11.38
C LEU A 200 -20.78 3.18 -11.25
N ILE A 201 -22.05 3.58 -11.38
CA ILE A 201 -23.16 2.65 -11.48
C ILE A 201 -23.48 2.49 -12.96
N LEU A 202 -23.11 1.35 -13.53
CA LEU A 202 -23.31 1.04 -14.94
C LEU A 202 -24.09 -0.27 -15.04
N ASP A 203 -25.15 -0.29 -15.86
CA ASP A 203 -25.91 -1.51 -16.12
C ASP A 203 -26.42 -2.16 -14.80
N ALA A 204 -26.83 -1.30 -13.84
CA ALA A 204 -27.24 -1.63 -12.47
C ALA A 204 -26.16 -2.21 -11.53
N GLU A 205 -24.90 -2.27 -11.96
CA GLU A 205 -23.77 -2.74 -11.15
C GLU A 205 -22.85 -1.58 -10.71
N SER A 206 -22.35 -1.65 -9.48
CA SER A 206 -21.39 -0.68 -8.93
C SER A 206 -19.97 -1.17 -9.17
N HIS A 207 -19.15 -0.35 -9.82
CA HIS A 207 -17.74 -0.66 -10.08
C HIS A 207 -16.85 0.49 -9.67
N GLU A 208 -15.80 0.20 -8.88
CA GLU A 208 -14.74 1.18 -8.63
C GLU A 208 -14.16 1.66 -9.97
N SER A 209 -14.15 2.98 -10.15
CA SER A 209 -13.53 3.63 -11.30
C SER A 209 -12.34 4.50 -10.89
N ALA A 210 -12.32 5.00 -9.66
CA ALA A 210 -11.19 5.73 -9.10
C ALA A 210 -11.17 5.64 -7.56
N SER A 211 -9.99 5.81 -6.97
CA SER A 211 -9.82 5.94 -5.52
C SER A 211 -8.87 7.08 -5.18
N VAL A 212 -9.15 7.76 -4.06
CA VAL A 212 -8.24 8.72 -3.45
C VAL A 212 -7.45 8.03 -2.36
N TRP A 213 -6.13 8.17 -2.44
CA TRP A 213 -5.18 7.57 -1.54
C TRP A 213 -4.39 8.65 -0.81
N LEU A 214 -4.01 8.38 0.43
CA LEU A 214 -3.20 9.21 1.31
C LEU A 214 -1.86 8.50 1.55
N ARG A 215 -0.75 9.20 1.32
CA ARG A 215 0.59 8.71 1.65
C ARG A 215 1.41 9.84 2.28
N THR A 216 2.18 9.51 3.30
CA THR A 216 3.20 10.38 3.88
C THR A 216 4.58 9.81 3.57
N VAL A 217 5.39 10.58 2.85
CA VAL A 217 6.77 10.24 2.48
C VAL A 217 7.66 11.41 2.91
N ASP A 218 8.74 11.13 3.62
CA ASP A 218 9.68 12.16 4.12
C ASP A 218 8.98 13.32 4.89
N GLY A 219 7.95 12.97 5.68
CA GLY A 219 7.14 13.94 6.44
C GLY A 219 6.18 14.78 5.59
N GLN A 220 6.10 14.53 4.27
CA GLN A 220 5.17 15.18 3.38
C GLN A 220 3.96 14.28 3.09
N THR A 221 2.81 14.69 3.61
CA THR A 221 1.54 14.03 3.34
C THR A 221 0.93 14.54 2.03
N THR A 222 0.52 13.62 1.15
CA THR A 222 -0.16 13.94 -0.10
C THR A 222 -1.35 13.01 -0.31
N CYS A 223 -2.48 13.59 -0.72
CA CYS A 223 -3.60 12.85 -1.29
C CYS A 223 -3.52 12.82 -2.81
N TYR A 224 -3.82 11.68 -3.43
CA TYR A 224 -3.88 11.56 -4.89
C TYR A 224 -5.04 10.70 -5.36
N LEU A 225 -5.74 11.17 -6.39
CA LEU A 225 -6.76 10.43 -7.12
C LEU A 225 -6.08 9.54 -8.16
N LYS A 226 -6.22 8.23 -8.02
CA LYS A 226 -5.80 7.23 -9.00
C LYS A 226 -7.00 6.68 -9.76
N ARG A 227 -6.87 6.61 -11.08
CA ARG A 227 -7.79 5.91 -11.97
C ARG A 227 -7.13 4.63 -12.47
N SER A 228 -7.91 3.56 -12.57
CA SER A 228 -7.44 2.30 -13.15
C SER A 228 -6.83 2.53 -14.54
N TRP A 229 -5.66 1.95 -14.78
CA TRP A 229 -4.91 2.02 -16.06
C TRP A 229 -4.36 3.39 -16.48
N VAL A 230 -4.70 4.48 -15.79
CA VAL A 230 -4.19 5.83 -16.06
C VAL A 230 -3.14 6.24 -15.04
N GLY A 231 -3.28 5.79 -13.79
CA GLY A 231 -2.44 6.21 -12.68
C GLY A 231 -3.01 7.46 -12.00
N THR A 232 -2.13 8.31 -11.48
CA THR A 232 -2.51 9.52 -10.73
C THR A 232 -2.99 10.62 -11.69
N VAL A 233 -4.20 11.13 -11.47
CA VAL A 233 -4.81 12.18 -12.31
C VAL A 233 -5.04 13.51 -11.59
N ALA A 234 -4.99 13.51 -10.26
CA ALA A 234 -5.02 14.72 -9.45
C ALA A 234 -4.32 14.47 -8.10
N SER A 235 -3.74 15.52 -7.52
CA SER A 235 -3.10 15.47 -6.20
C SER A 235 -3.34 16.75 -5.39
N ARG A 236 -3.26 16.61 -4.07
CA ARG A 236 -3.41 17.68 -3.09
C ARG A 236 -2.44 17.43 -1.92
N ALA A 237 -1.81 18.48 -1.44
CA ALA A 237 -0.99 18.41 -0.23
C ALA A 237 -1.86 18.30 1.02
N GLY A 238 -1.44 17.50 1.98
CA GLY A 238 -2.16 17.24 3.22
C GLY A 238 -3.40 16.36 3.02
N LEU A 239 -4.22 16.30 4.07
CA LEU A 239 -5.48 15.56 4.07
C LEU A 239 -6.54 16.35 3.28
N ALA A 240 -6.93 15.80 2.13
CA ALA A 240 -7.91 16.40 1.23
C ALA A 240 -9.33 15.87 1.47
N GLN A 241 -10.33 16.67 1.10
CA GLN A 241 -11.74 16.30 1.09
C GLN A 241 -12.14 15.70 -0.28
N PRO A 242 -13.25 14.96 -0.38
CA PRO A 242 -13.71 14.41 -1.66
C PRO A 242 -13.92 15.49 -2.73
N GLU A 243 -14.42 16.66 -2.32
CA GLU A 243 -14.73 17.81 -3.18
C GLU A 243 -13.49 18.31 -3.93
N ASP A 244 -12.30 18.19 -3.35
CA ASP A 244 -11.04 18.63 -3.97
C ASP A 244 -10.70 17.87 -5.26
N PHE A 245 -11.37 16.73 -5.50
CA PHE A 245 -11.17 15.85 -6.64
C PHE A 245 -12.37 15.79 -7.58
N PHE A 246 -13.47 16.50 -7.29
CA PHE A 246 -14.69 16.41 -8.11
C PHE A 246 -14.49 16.89 -9.54
N ASP A 247 -13.71 17.94 -9.79
CA ASP A 247 -13.44 18.39 -11.17
C ASP A 247 -12.82 17.27 -12.03
N ALA A 248 -11.78 16.60 -11.50
CA ALA A 248 -11.10 15.51 -12.18
C ALA A 248 -12.00 14.26 -12.33
N TRP A 249 -12.83 14.01 -11.31
CA TRP A 249 -13.80 12.92 -11.35
C TRP A 249 -14.91 13.17 -12.37
N GLU A 250 -15.52 14.35 -12.39
CA GLU A 250 -16.61 14.71 -13.28
C GLU A 250 -16.16 14.72 -14.74
N GLN A 251 -14.93 15.15 -15.02
CA GLN A 251 -14.31 14.99 -16.34
C GLN A 251 -14.27 13.51 -16.75
N HIS A 252 -13.86 12.62 -15.85
CA HIS A 252 -13.88 11.19 -16.12
C HIS A 252 -15.30 10.65 -16.36
N VAL A 253 -16.27 11.05 -15.55
CA VAL A 253 -17.67 10.64 -15.73
C VAL A 253 -18.19 11.10 -17.10
N ALA A 254 -17.85 12.32 -17.54
CA ALA A 254 -18.19 12.81 -18.87
C ALA A 254 -17.56 11.97 -19.99
N GLU A 255 -16.27 11.62 -19.89
CA GLU A 255 -15.59 10.72 -20.84
C GLU A 255 -16.27 9.34 -20.93
N VAL A 256 -16.76 8.79 -19.82
CA VAL A 256 -17.50 7.52 -19.81
C VAL A 256 -18.87 7.70 -20.47
N ALA A 257 -19.58 8.78 -20.17
CA ALA A 257 -20.90 9.07 -20.75
C ALA A 257 -20.82 9.18 -22.28
N ASP A 258 -19.82 9.90 -22.80
CA ASP A 258 -19.62 10.05 -24.24
C ASP A 258 -19.28 8.74 -24.92
N ARG A 259 -18.40 7.92 -24.33
CA ARG A 259 -18.10 6.57 -24.84
C ARG A 259 -19.36 5.70 -24.87
N ARG A 260 -20.20 5.73 -23.84
CA ARG A 260 -21.46 4.96 -23.82
C ARG A 260 -22.44 5.43 -24.90
N ARG A 261 -22.57 6.74 -25.12
CA ARG A 261 -23.39 7.29 -26.21
C ARG A 261 -22.92 6.82 -27.58
N VAL A 262 -21.61 6.88 -27.85
CA VAL A 262 -21.01 6.40 -29.11
C VAL A 262 -21.27 4.91 -29.31
N MET A 263 -21.27 4.12 -28.23
CA MET A 263 -21.56 2.69 -28.25
C MET A 263 -23.06 2.35 -28.27
N GLY A 264 -23.97 3.34 -28.24
CA GLY A 264 -25.41 3.12 -28.15
C GLY A 264 -25.88 2.50 -26.82
N LYS A 265 -25.08 2.61 -25.76
CA LYS A 265 -25.41 2.09 -24.43
C LYS A 265 -26.20 3.12 -23.60
N PRO A 266 -27.13 2.68 -22.74
CA PRO A 266 -27.87 3.58 -21.86
C PRO A 266 -26.94 4.21 -20.81
N LEU A 267 -27.31 5.38 -20.28
CA LEU A 267 -26.60 6.05 -19.18
C LEU A 267 -27.13 5.64 -17.79
N ALA A 268 -28.12 4.75 -17.77
CA ALA A 268 -28.72 4.17 -16.57
C ALA A 268 -28.63 2.65 -16.66
#